data_AF-Q4J8F9-F1
#
_entry.id   AF-Q4J8F9-F1
#
_cell.length_a   1.000
_cell.length_b   1.000
_cell.length_c   1.000
_cell.angle_alpha   90.00
_cell.angle_beta   90.00
_cell.angle_gamma   90.00
#
_symmetry.space_group_name_H-M   'P 1'
#
loop_
_entity.id
_entity.type
_entity.pdbx_description
1 polymer ?
#
loop_
_entity_poly.entity_id
_entity_poly.type
_entity_poly.pdbx_seq_one_letter_code
_entity_poly.pdbx_strand_id
1 'polypeptide(L)'
;MIKTLYNVELIIISKDGIRDPEGETIQRYVVQKSTNNVRETRAGKYLLFRIESNSSEEAQETVKRIAEEMRLFNPIVHKIIIRVSRSEGSSN
;
A
#
# COMPACT_ATOMS: atom_id res chain seq x y z
N MET A 1 10.40 -19.33 20.22
CA MET A 1 10.29 -17.86 20.14
C MET A 1 8.81 -17.50 20.12
N ILE A 2 8.39 -16.47 20.87
CA ILE A 2 7.01 -15.99 20.88
C ILE A 2 6.85 -15.06 19.68
N LYS A 3 5.99 -15.42 18.73
CA LYS A 3 5.68 -14.55 17.59
C LYS A 3 4.76 -13.42 18.04
N THR A 4 4.98 -12.24 17.50
CA THR A 4 4.14 -11.05 17.70
C THR A 4 3.27 -10.83 16.46
N LEU A 5 2.04 -10.36 16.65
CA LEU A 5 1.15 -9.99 15.56
C LEU A 5 1.49 -8.58 15.04
N TYR A 6 1.65 -8.46 13.73
CA TYR A 6 1.90 -7.19 13.04
C TYR A 6 0.81 -6.92 12.00
N ASN A 7 0.45 -5.64 11.87
CA ASN A 7 -0.29 -5.12 10.74
C ASN A 7 0.72 -4.58 9.71
N VAL A 8 0.71 -5.14 8.51
CA VAL A 8 1.58 -4.73 7.41
C VAL A 8 0.72 -4.17 6.28
N GLU A 9 0.89 -2.89 6.01
CA GLU A 9 0.22 -2.19 4.92
C GLU A 9 1.09 -2.26 3.67
N LEU A 10 0.52 -2.65 2.54
CA LEU A 10 1.14 -2.62 1.22
C LEU A 10 0.31 -1.69 0.33
N ILE A 11 0.92 -0.57 -0.07
CA ILE A 11 0.33 0.42 -0.97
C ILE A 11 0.98 0.25 -2.33
N ILE A 12 0.18 0.02 -3.36
CA ILE A 12 0.63 -0.15 -4.74
C ILE A 12 0.08 1.01 -5.56
N ILE A 13 0.98 1.81 -6.13
CA ILE A 13 0.63 2.97 -6.97
C ILE A 13 1.48 2.96 -8.23
N SER A 14 0.99 3.58 -9.31
CA SER A 14 1.80 3.82 -10.50
C SER A 14 3.07 4.60 -10.14
N LYS A 15 4.18 4.36 -10.85
CA LYS A 15 5.41 5.15 -10.75
C LYS A 15 5.18 6.58 -11.22
N ASP A 16 6.07 7.48 -10.83
CA ASP A 16 6.03 8.86 -11.29
C ASP A 16 6.25 8.89 -12.81
N GLY A 17 5.51 9.74 -13.51
CA GLY A 17 5.50 9.78 -14.98
C GLY A 17 4.70 8.66 -15.67
N ILE A 18 4.23 7.64 -14.94
CA ILE A 18 3.27 6.67 -15.47
C ILE A 18 1.86 7.23 -15.27
N ARG A 19 1.07 7.17 -16.35
CA ARG A 19 -0.32 7.61 -16.38
C ARG A 19 -1.18 6.80 -15.41
N ASP A 20 -2.04 7.49 -14.68
CA ASP A 20 -3.01 6.92 -13.75
C ASP A 20 -4.43 7.39 -14.14
N PRO A 21 -5.14 6.64 -15.00
CA PRO A 21 -6.46 7.04 -15.48
C PRO A 21 -7.50 7.19 -14.37
N GLU A 22 -7.39 6.42 -13.28
CA GLU A 22 -8.32 6.46 -12.16
C GLU A 22 -8.11 7.74 -11.34
N GLY A 23 -6.86 8.03 -10.97
CA GLY A 23 -6.48 9.28 -10.31
C GLY A 23 -6.87 10.52 -11.12
N GLU A 24 -6.63 10.49 -12.45
CA GLU A 24 -7.04 11.56 -13.38
C GLU A 24 -8.56 11.78 -13.37
N THR A 25 -9.33 10.69 -13.37
CA THR A 25 -10.80 10.73 -13.36
C THR A 25 -11.31 11.35 -12.06
N ILE A 26 -10.77 10.91 -10.92
CA ILE A 26 -11.13 11.43 -9.60
C ILE A 26 -10.76 12.92 -9.50
N GLN A 27 -9.56 13.30 -9.95
CA GLN A 27 -9.12 14.69 -9.97
C GLN A 27 -10.13 15.57 -10.72
N ARG A 28 -10.50 15.17 -11.94
CA ARG A 28 -11.35 15.96 -12.83
C ARG A 28 -12.79 16.06 -12.36
N TYR A 29 -13.38 14.95 -11.93
CA TYR A 29 -14.83 14.88 -11.71
C TYR A 29 -15.26 15.02 -10.25
N VAL A 30 -14.34 14.87 -9.31
CA VAL A 30 -14.61 14.94 -7.86
C VAL A 30 -13.81 16.06 -7.21
N VAL A 31 -12.48 16.01 -7.29
CA VAL A 31 -11.62 16.91 -6.50
C VAL A 31 -11.70 18.35 -6.97
N GLN A 32 -11.62 18.59 -8.29
CA GLN A 32 -11.71 19.94 -8.87
C GLN A 32 -13.08 20.62 -8.64
N LYS A 33 -14.14 19.85 -8.35
CA LYS A 33 -15.43 20.42 -7.97
C LYS A 33 -15.45 20.93 -6.53
N SER A 34 -14.59 20.38 -5.68
CA SER A 34 -14.48 20.74 -4.26
C SER A 34 -13.46 21.86 -4.03
N THR A 35 -12.31 21.80 -4.70
CA THR A 35 -11.24 22.79 -4.53
C THR A 35 -10.27 22.81 -5.71
N ASN A 36 -9.69 23.98 -5.97
CA ASN A 36 -8.63 24.16 -6.97
C ASN A 36 -7.21 24.07 -6.38
N ASN A 37 -7.08 23.84 -5.07
CA ASN A 37 -5.78 23.79 -4.39
C ASN A 37 -5.09 22.43 -4.49
N VAL A 38 -5.83 21.36 -4.85
CA VAL A 38 -5.27 20.03 -5.07
C VAL A 38 -4.80 19.91 -6.52
N ARG A 39 -3.49 19.73 -6.72
CA ARG A 39 -2.85 19.75 -8.04
C ARG A 39 -2.83 18.40 -8.76
N GLU A 40 -2.81 17.30 -8.01
CA GLU A 40 -2.77 15.95 -8.55
C GLU A 40 -3.48 15.00 -7.57
N THR A 41 -4.20 14.03 -8.12
CA THR A 41 -4.75 12.89 -7.38
C THR A 41 -4.21 11.62 -7.99
N ARG A 42 -3.71 10.71 -7.14
CA ARG A 42 -3.23 9.39 -7.53
C ARG A 42 -4.10 8.34 -6.86
N ALA A 43 -4.55 7.37 -7.62
CA ALA A 43 -5.24 6.19 -7.15
C ALA A 43 -4.27 5.01 -7.07
N GLY A 44 -4.59 4.06 -6.20
CA GLY A 44 -3.77 2.89 -5.97
C GLY A 44 -4.49 1.85 -5.13
N LYS A 45 -3.84 0.70 -4.98
CA LYS A 45 -4.36 -0.41 -4.19
C LYS A 45 -3.76 -0.37 -2.78
N TYR A 46 -4.63 -0.52 -1.78
CA TYR A 46 -4.24 -0.73 -0.39
C TYR A 46 -4.53 -2.18 0.00
N LEU A 47 -3.54 -2.85 0.60
CA LEU A 47 -3.65 -4.20 1.11
C LEU A 47 -3.15 -4.22 2.56
N LEU A 48 -3.96 -4.75 3.47
CA LEU A 48 -3.61 -4.88 4.89
C LEU A 48 -3.45 -6.36 5.24
N PHE A 49 -2.27 -6.73 5.71
CA PHE A 49 -1.94 -8.08 6.16
C PHE A 49 -1.81 -8.11 7.68
N ARG A 50 -2.37 -9.14 8.31
CA ARG A 50 -2.07 -9.48 9.71
C ARG A 50 -1.14 -10.69 9.69
N ILE A 51 0.06 -10.53 10.23
CA ILE A 51 1.11 -11.56 10.17
C ILE A 51 1.75 -11.77 11.55
N GLU A 52 1.86 -13.03 11.94
CA GLU A 52 2.67 -13.44 13.08
C GLU A 52 4.13 -13.54 12.67
N SER A 53 4.99 -12.75 13.31
CA SER A 53 6.41 -12.62 12.96
C SER A 53 7.27 -12.48 14.21
N ASN A 54 8.56 -12.82 14.13
CA ASN A 54 9.48 -12.61 15.25
C ASN A 54 9.94 -11.14 15.34
N SER A 55 9.86 -10.38 14.25
CA SER A 55 10.13 -8.94 14.24
C SER A 55 9.31 -8.17 13.18
N SER A 56 9.31 -6.85 13.26
CA SER A 56 8.72 -5.96 12.25
C SER A 56 9.40 -6.10 10.89
N GLU A 57 10.72 -6.29 10.88
CA GLU A 57 11.53 -6.43 9.66
C GLU A 57 11.20 -7.74 8.94
N GLU A 58 11.07 -8.84 9.68
CA GLU A 58 10.64 -10.13 9.12
C GLU A 58 9.20 -10.05 8.57
N ALA A 59 8.32 -9.32 9.25
CA ALA A 59 6.95 -9.09 8.77
C ALA A 59 6.94 -8.29 7.46
N GLN A 60 7.76 -7.23 7.40
CA GLN A 60 7.93 -6.41 6.20
C GLN A 60 8.45 -7.24 5.03
N GLU A 61 9.54 -7.99 5.24
CA GLU A 61 10.19 -8.77 4.20
C GLU A 61 9.27 -9.89 3.68
N THR A 62 8.47 -10.49 4.57
CA THR A 62 7.50 -11.50 4.16
C THR A 62 6.45 -10.92 3.21
N VAL A 63 5.87 -9.76 3.52
CA VAL A 63 4.88 -9.11 2.63
C VAL A 63 5.52 -8.61 1.34
N LYS A 64 6.76 -8.09 1.41
CA LYS A 64 7.51 -7.69 0.22
C LYS A 64 7.72 -8.87 -0.73
N ARG A 65 8.17 -10.01 -0.20
CA ARG A 65 8.35 -11.24 -0.96
C ARG A 65 7.04 -11.71 -1.59
N ILE A 66 5.94 -11.71 -0.84
CA ILE A 66 4.62 -12.02 -1.40
C ILE A 66 4.27 -11.09 -2.56
N ALA A 67 4.51 -9.77 -2.42
CA ALA A 67 4.20 -8.81 -3.47
C ALA A 67 5.00 -9.05 -4.76
N GLU A 68 6.28 -9.41 -4.63
CA GLU A 68 7.20 -9.66 -5.73
C GLU A 68 6.97 -11.04 -6.39
N GLU A 69 6.96 -12.11 -5.59
CA GLU A 69 6.85 -13.49 -6.08
C GLU A 69 5.47 -13.81 -6.63
N MET A 70 4.41 -13.35 -5.94
CA MET A 70 3.03 -13.57 -6.38
C MET A 70 2.55 -12.51 -7.37
N ARG A 71 3.44 -11.61 -7.82
CA ARG A 71 3.17 -10.58 -8.83
C ARG A 71 1.95 -9.72 -8.50
N LEU A 72 1.84 -9.26 -7.24
CA LEU A 72 0.76 -8.36 -6.82
C LEU A 72 0.82 -6.99 -7.51
N PHE A 73 1.97 -6.65 -8.10
CA PHE A 73 2.18 -5.44 -8.88
C PHE A 73 3.07 -5.73 -10.09
N ASN A 74 3.07 -4.83 -11.08
CA ASN A 74 4.03 -4.86 -12.18
C ASN A 74 5.21 -3.93 -11.83
N PRO A 75 6.43 -4.45 -11.59
CA PRO A 75 7.57 -3.64 -11.16
C PRO A 75 8.07 -2.66 -12.22
N ILE A 76 7.67 -2.82 -13.50
CA ILE A 76 8.00 -1.87 -14.55
C ILE A 76 7.24 -0.56 -14.33
N VAL A 77 5.94 -0.64 -14.02
CA VAL A 77 5.03 0.51 -14.02
C VAL A 77 4.53 0.93 -12.64
N HIS A 78 4.61 0.08 -11.63
CA HIS A 78 4.17 0.36 -10.26
C HIS A 78 5.35 0.48 -9.29
N LYS A 79 5.14 1.23 -8.21
CA LYS A 79 5.98 1.26 -7.00
C LYS A 79 5.14 0.80 -5.81
N ILE A 80 5.82 0.23 -4.82
CA ILE A 80 5.21 -0.22 -3.57
C ILE A 80 5.72 0.58 -2.40
N ILE A 81 4.86 0.82 -1.41
CA ILE A 81 5.21 1.39 -0.11
C ILE A 81 4.72 0.37 0.93
N ILE A 82 5.61 -0.02 1.83
CA ILE A 82 5.29 -0.96 2.91
C ILE A 82 5.41 -0.24 4.24
N ARG A 83 4.41 -0.42 5.12
CA ARG A 83 4.42 0.12 6.48
C ARG A 83 4.10 -1.01 7.45
N VAL A 84 4.80 -1.05 8.58
CA VAL A 84 4.61 -2.07 9.60
C VAL A 84 4.24 -1.41 10.92
N SER A 85 3.20 -1.91 11.56
CA SER A 85 2.84 -1.54 12.93
C SER A 85 2.60 -2.80 13.75
N ARG A 86 2.94 -2.74 15.04
CA ARG A 86 2.63 -3.82 15.97
C ARG A 86 1.12 -3.83 16.19
N SER A 87 0.49 -4.98 16.04
CA SER A 87 -0.91 -5.13 16.43
C SER A 87 -0.93 -5.50 17.91
N GLU A 88 -1.43 -4.61 18.76
CA GLU A 88 -1.94 -5.07 20.04
C GLU A 88 -3.15 -5.95 19.75
N GLY A 89 -3.20 -7.13 20.38
CA GLY A 89 -4.27 -8.07 20.18
C GLY A 89 -5.60 -7.37 20.45
N SER A 90 -6.45 -7.24 19.43
CA SER A 90 -7.83 -6.87 19.65
C SER A 90 -8.44 -8.00 20.46
N SER A 91 -8.59 -7.81 21.77
CA SER A 91 -9.51 -8.59 22.58
C SER A 91 -10.90 -8.31 22.05
N ASN A 92 -11.38 -9.17 21.16
CA ASN A 92 -12.79 -9.32 20.83
C ASN A 92 -13.18 -10.77 21.11
#